data_AF-A0A7W0XGQ0-F1
#
_entry.id   AF-A0A7W0XGQ0-F1
#
_cell.length_a   1.000
_cell.length_b   1.000
_cell.length_c   1.000
_cell.angle_alpha   90.00
_cell.angle_beta   90.00
_cell.angle_gamma   90.00
#
_symmetry.space_group_name_H-M   'P 1'
#
loop_
_entity.id
_entity.type
_entity.pdbx_description
1 polymer ?
#
loop_
_entity_poly.entity_id
_entity_poly.type
_entity_poly.pdbx_seq_one_letter_code
_entity_poly.pdbx_strand_id
1 'polypeptide(L)'
;MIKIAIGLSLFGILVIVAACGSKTSNTTKVIKTSPAGNNLTVALATSDGVLKHGTAEFTLTFADSSGKPVDVGAVALTFHMPQMGTMAEMNDAARFTTTETPGVYRGKADIEVAGEWQVKITYEGPKGRGQASFPLTAQ
;
A
#
# COMPACT_ATOMS: atom_id res chain seq x y z
N MET A 1 -12.64 54.46 -51.43
CA MET A 1 -13.59 53.53 -50.78
C MET A 1 -13.39 52.19 -51.48
N ILE A 2 -12.86 51.08 -50.96
CA ILE A 2 -12.53 50.56 -49.62
C ILE A 2 -11.29 49.67 -49.82
N LYS A 3 -10.29 49.76 -48.93
CA LYS A 3 -9.09 48.92 -48.92
C LYS A 3 -9.39 47.68 -48.06
N ILE A 4 -9.28 46.47 -48.61
CA ILE A 4 -9.39 45.22 -47.84
C ILE A 4 -7.98 44.78 -47.45
N ALA A 5 -7.71 44.76 -46.14
CA ALA A 5 -6.44 44.33 -45.58
C ALA A 5 -6.70 43.59 -44.25
N ILE A 6 -6.00 42.45 -44.09
CA ILE A 6 -5.57 41.82 -42.82
C ILE A 6 -6.72 41.15 -42.01
N GLY A 7 -6.60 39.93 -41.49
CA GLY A 7 -5.44 39.06 -41.34
C GLY A 7 -5.82 37.65 -40.89
N LEU A 8 -4.90 36.74 -41.16
CA LEU A 8 -4.86 35.34 -40.78
C LEU A 8 -4.76 35.24 -39.25
N SER A 9 -5.81 34.78 -38.56
CA SER A 9 -5.77 34.53 -37.12
C SER A 9 -5.74 33.02 -36.86
N LEU A 10 -4.53 32.51 -36.65
CA LEU A 10 -4.23 31.16 -36.22
C LEU A 10 -4.31 31.14 -34.68
N PHE A 11 -5.44 30.69 -34.13
CA PHE A 11 -5.59 30.57 -32.67
C PHE A 11 -4.88 29.30 -32.18
N GLY A 12 -3.63 29.47 -31.76
CA GLY A 12 -2.87 28.44 -31.05
C GLY A 12 -3.35 28.31 -29.61
N ILE A 13 -3.97 27.18 -29.28
CA ILE A 13 -4.25 26.80 -27.89
C ILE A 13 -3.07 25.96 -27.40
N LEU A 14 -2.22 26.58 -26.58
CA LEU A 14 -1.14 25.94 -25.86
C LEU A 14 -1.73 25.24 -24.61
N VAL A 15 -1.96 23.93 -24.70
CA VAL A 15 -2.32 23.12 -23.53
C VAL A 15 -1.05 22.78 -22.77
N ILE A 16 -0.81 23.51 -21.68
CA ILE A 16 0.08 23.13 -20.58
C ILE A 16 -0.43 21.82 -19.97
N VAL A 17 0.12 20.69 -20.41
CA VAL A 17 -0.05 19.42 -19.72
C VAL A 17 0.67 19.51 -18.39
N ALA A 18 -0.13 19.43 -17.32
CA ALA A 18 0.31 19.37 -15.95
C ALA A 18 1.40 18.31 -15.80
N ALA A 19 2.54 18.74 -15.27
CA ALA A 19 3.59 17.87 -14.78
C ALA A 19 3.02 17.00 -13.64
N CYS A 20 2.49 15.83 -13.99
CA CYS A 20 2.36 14.72 -13.05
C CYS A 20 3.77 14.27 -12.70
N GLY A 21 4.32 14.89 -11.65
CA GLY A 21 5.49 14.39 -10.94
C GLY A 21 5.14 13.07 -10.26
N SER A 22 5.11 11.99 -11.04
CA SER A 22 5.21 10.63 -10.54
C SER A 22 6.62 10.46 -10.00
N LYS A 23 6.87 10.97 -8.80
CA LYS A 23 8.10 10.77 -8.06
C LYS A 23 8.37 9.28 -8.02
N THR A 24 9.48 8.89 -8.67
CA THR A 24 10.27 7.68 -8.50
C THR A 24 9.62 6.63 -7.61
N SER A 25 8.83 5.75 -8.23
CA SER A 25 8.36 4.53 -7.61
C SER A 25 9.58 3.62 -7.42
N ASN A 26 10.10 3.54 -6.19
CA ASN A 26 10.78 2.32 -5.77
C ASN A 26 9.78 1.21 -6.03
N THR A 27 10.05 0.37 -7.04
CA THR A 27 9.15 -0.64 -7.61
C THR A 27 8.81 -1.72 -6.59
N THR A 28 8.00 -1.35 -5.60
CA THR A 28 7.30 -2.27 -4.73
C THR A 28 6.01 -2.65 -5.43
N LYS A 29 5.77 -3.95 -5.54
CA LYS A 29 4.62 -4.51 -6.21
C LYS A 29 3.59 -4.89 -5.16
N VAL A 30 2.40 -4.33 -5.29
CA VAL A 30 1.28 -4.61 -4.40
C VAL A 30 0.87 -6.07 -4.56
N ILE A 31 0.83 -6.79 -3.44
CA ILE A 31 0.38 -8.17 -3.36
C ILE A 31 -1.11 -8.22 -3.11
N LYS A 32 -1.58 -7.41 -2.15
CA LYS A 32 -2.98 -7.38 -1.73
C LYS A 32 -3.36 -6.00 -1.20
N THR A 33 -4.58 -5.59 -1.50
CA THR A 33 -5.22 -4.41 -0.91
C THR A 33 -6.51 -4.85 -0.22
N SER A 34 -6.79 -4.30 0.95
CA SER A 34 -8.01 -4.58 1.72
C SER A 34 -8.53 -3.33 2.42
N PRO A 35 -9.85 -3.17 2.62
CA PRO A 35 -10.40 -2.14 3.49
C PRO A 35 -9.88 -2.31 4.93
N ALA A 36 -9.54 -1.20 5.58
CA ALA A 36 -9.03 -1.18 6.95
C ALA A 36 -9.99 -0.46 7.93
N GLY A 37 -11.18 -0.07 7.48
CA GLY A 37 -12.13 0.73 8.25
C GLY A 37 -11.85 2.24 8.16
N ASN A 38 -12.77 3.08 8.66
CA ASN A 38 -12.69 4.55 8.62
C ASN A 38 -12.44 5.14 7.21
N ASN A 39 -13.00 4.51 6.17
CA ASN A 39 -12.74 4.83 4.76
C ASN A 39 -11.27 4.77 4.35
N LEU A 40 -10.46 4.00 5.09
CA LEU A 40 -9.08 3.71 4.76
C LEU A 40 -8.96 2.35 4.08
N THR A 41 -7.98 2.26 3.21
CA THR A 41 -7.50 1.02 2.61
C THR A 41 -6.08 0.77 3.07
N VAL A 42 -5.71 -0.50 3.19
CA VAL A 42 -4.33 -0.91 3.43
C VAL A 42 -3.86 -1.76 2.27
N ALA A 43 -2.70 -1.41 1.74
CA ALA A 43 -2.01 -2.15 0.69
C ALA A 43 -0.72 -2.77 1.25
N LEU A 44 -0.56 -4.07 1.06
CA LEU A 44 0.66 -4.81 1.35
C LEU A 44 1.43 -5.01 0.03
N ALA A 45 2.70 -4.60 0.01
CA ALA A 45 3.58 -4.71 -1.15
C ALA A 45 4.95 -5.28 -0.78
N THR A 46 5.59 -6.00 -1.69
CA THR A 46 6.99 -6.44 -1.57
C THR A 46 7.77 -6.02 -2.82
N SER A 47 9.09 -6.25 -2.85
CA SER A 47 9.91 -5.90 -4.01
C SER A 47 9.58 -6.72 -5.27
N ASP A 48 9.12 -7.96 -5.12
CA ASP A 48 8.77 -8.88 -6.22
C ASP A 48 7.27 -9.16 -6.32
N GLY A 49 6.46 -8.64 -5.38
CA GLY A 49 5.03 -8.84 -5.34
C GLY A 49 4.62 -10.25 -4.92
N VAL A 50 5.51 -10.95 -4.23
CA VAL A 50 5.26 -12.24 -3.58
C VAL A 50 5.70 -12.14 -2.12
N LEU A 51 4.95 -12.76 -1.21
CA LEU A 51 5.41 -12.95 0.16
C LEU A 51 6.27 -14.22 0.20
N LYS A 52 7.53 -14.09 0.59
CA LYS A 52 8.42 -15.25 0.77
C LYS A 52 8.37 -15.76 2.19
N HIS A 53 8.48 -17.06 2.36
CA HIS A 53 8.80 -17.63 3.66
C HIS A 53 10.24 -17.27 4.09
N GLY A 54 10.53 -17.41 5.38
CA GLY A 54 11.72 -16.87 6.05
C GLY A 54 11.59 -15.38 6.34
N THR A 55 12.71 -14.68 6.36
CA THR A 55 12.74 -13.24 6.61
C THR A 55 12.15 -12.46 5.43
N ALA A 56 10.93 -11.96 5.60
CA ALA A 56 10.20 -11.19 4.60
C ALA A 56 10.23 -9.69 4.93
N GLU A 57 10.59 -8.88 3.94
CA GLU A 57 10.47 -7.42 4.00
C GLU A 57 9.34 -6.96 3.10
N PHE A 58 8.48 -6.08 3.62
CA PHE A 58 7.32 -5.57 2.92
C PHE A 58 7.02 -4.13 3.29
N THR A 59 6.15 -3.50 2.52
CA THR A 59 5.64 -2.16 2.76
C THR A 59 4.14 -2.24 3.01
N LEU A 60 3.68 -1.61 4.08
CA LEU A 60 2.27 -1.32 4.31
C LEU A 60 2.00 0.13 3.99
N THR A 61 1.00 0.38 3.14
CA THR A 61 0.54 1.73 2.82
C THR A 61 -0.93 1.85 3.20
N PHE A 62 -1.23 2.78 4.09
CA PHE A 62 -2.60 3.18 4.40
C PHE A 62 -2.97 4.38 3.54
N ALA A 63 -4.12 4.31 2.86
CA ALA A 63 -4.60 5.38 2.00
C ALA A 63 -6.07 5.69 2.24
N ASP A 64 -6.44 6.96 2.06
CA ASP A 64 -7.83 7.40 2.10
C ASP A 64 -8.60 7.03 0.81
N SER A 65 -9.88 7.41 0.75
CA SER A 65 -10.75 7.16 -0.41
C SER A 65 -10.29 7.84 -1.70
N SER A 66 -9.43 8.85 -1.61
CA SER A 66 -8.79 9.51 -2.76
C SER A 66 -7.46 8.85 -3.17
N GLY A 67 -7.04 7.78 -2.48
CA GLY A 67 -5.79 7.08 -2.74
C GLY A 67 -4.56 7.80 -2.19
N LYS A 68 -4.74 8.83 -1.35
CA LYS A 68 -3.61 9.55 -0.75
C LYS A 68 -3.11 8.78 0.48
N PRO A 69 -1.79 8.57 0.64
CA PRO A 69 -1.24 7.97 1.85
C PRO A 69 -1.56 8.79 3.10
N VAL A 70 -1.96 8.11 4.16
CA VAL A 70 -2.39 8.70 5.44
C VAL A 70 -1.74 7.97 6.59
N ASP A 71 -1.07 8.73 7.47
CA ASP A 71 -0.55 8.20 8.73
C ASP A 71 -1.70 7.84 9.67
N VAL A 72 -1.71 6.57 10.09
CA VAL A 72 -2.71 5.98 10.98
C VAL A 72 -2.20 5.82 12.41
N GLY A 73 -0.95 6.20 12.70
CA GLY A 73 -0.32 6.06 14.01
C GLY A 73 0.31 4.68 14.22
N ALA A 74 -0.11 4.00 15.28
CA ALA A 74 0.41 2.69 15.64
C ALA A 74 -0.16 1.62 14.70
N VAL A 75 0.69 0.75 14.17
CA VAL A 75 0.32 -0.36 13.29
C VAL A 75 0.88 -1.66 13.86
N ALA A 76 0.03 -2.69 13.89
CA ALA A 76 0.43 -4.06 14.17
C ALA A 76 -0.06 -4.98 13.05
N LEU A 77 0.76 -5.96 12.71
CA LEU A 77 0.43 -7.00 11.74
C LEU A 77 0.89 -8.34 12.31
N THR A 78 0.02 -9.33 12.22
CA THR A 78 0.32 -10.73 12.55
C THR A 78 -0.09 -11.61 11.39
N PHE A 79 0.81 -12.49 10.96
CA PHE A 79 0.51 -13.60 10.08
C PHE A 79 0.06 -14.77 10.95
N HIS A 80 -1.15 -15.23 10.76
CA HIS A 80 -1.73 -16.32 11.56
C HIS A 80 -2.03 -17.52 10.66
N MET A 81 -1.41 -18.66 10.95
CA MET A 81 -1.75 -19.94 10.35
C MET A 81 -2.54 -20.77 11.38
N PRO A 82 -3.79 -21.18 11.09
CA PRO A 82 -4.53 -22.04 12.00
C PRO A 82 -3.86 -23.42 12.11
N GLN A 83 -4.15 -24.14 13.20
CA GLN A 83 -3.72 -25.52 13.36
C GLN A 83 -4.18 -26.39 12.16
N MET A 84 -3.26 -27.14 11.56
CA MET A 84 -3.53 -28.01 10.41
C MET A 84 -3.06 -29.43 10.70
N GLY A 85 -4.02 -30.32 11.00
CA GLY A 85 -3.72 -31.70 11.37
C GLY A 85 -2.90 -31.78 12.66
N THR A 86 -1.67 -32.28 12.56
CA THR A 86 -0.72 -32.37 13.68
C THR A 86 0.19 -31.14 13.82
N MET A 87 0.16 -30.19 12.88
CA MET A 87 0.89 -28.93 12.99
C MET A 87 0.13 -27.97 13.89
N ALA A 88 0.79 -27.48 14.94
CA ALA A 88 0.27 -26.47 15.85
C ALA A 88 -0.06 -25.16 15.11
N GLU A 89 -0.92 -24.32 15.72
CA GLU A 89 -1.12 -22.96 15.22
C GLU A 89 0.17 -22.15 15.26
N MET A 90 0.30 -21.19 14.35
CA MET A 90 1.50 -20.35 14.22
C MET A 90 1.14 -18.89 14.05
N ASN A 91 1.94 -18.02 14.66
CA ASN A 91 1.67 -16.59 14.74
C ASN A 91 2.97 -15.79 14.59
N ASP A 92 3.16 -15.21 13.40
CA ASP A 92 4.36 -14.47 13.07
C ASP A 92 4.04 -12.97 13.09
N ALA A 93 4.52 -12.28 14.13
CA ALA A 93 4.31 -10.85 14.29
C ALA A 93 5.34 -10.05 13.49
N ALA A 94 4.85 -9.02 12.78
CA ALA A 94 5.71 -8.10 12.07
C ALA A 94 6.24 -6.98 12.97
N ARG A 95 7.45 -6.53 12.67
CA ARG A 95 8.04 -5.29 13.21
C ARG A 95 7.96 -4.20 12.16
N PHE A 96 7.59 -3.00 12.59
CA PHE A 96 7.45 -1.85 11.70
C PHE A 96 8.46 -0.75 12.01
N THR A 97 8.93 -0.10 10.95
CA THR A 97 9.62 1.19 11.02
C THR A 97 8.88 2.20 10.14
N THR A 98 8.81 3.45 10.62
CA THR A 98 8.23 4.55 9.85
C THR A 98 9.16 4.92 8.70
N THR A 99 8.57 5.37 7.59
CA THR A 99 9.33 5.92 6.47
C THR A 99 9.22 7.45 6.44
N GLU A 100 9.92 8.09 5.51
CA GLU A 100 9.77 9.54 5.25
C GLU A 100 8.39 9.90 4.68
N THR A 101 7.63 8.93 4.21
CA THR A 101 6.28 9.13 3.66
C THR A 101 5.22 8.78 4.71
N PRO A 102 4.40 9.75 5.17
CA PRO A 102 3.30 9.47 6.10
C PRO A 102 2.35 8.40 5.56
N GLY A 103 1.96 7.46 6.42
CA GLY A 103 1.08 6.34 6.05
C GLY A 103 1.77 5.18 5.33
N VAL A 104 3.08 5.27 5.12
CA VAL A 104 3.90 4.20 4.55
C VAL A 104 4.84 3.67 5.63
N TYR A 105 4.71 2.38 5.93
CA TYR A 105 5.46 1.68 6.97
C TYR A 105 6.26 0.56 6.33
N ARG A 106 7.53 0.42 6.73
CA ARG A 106 8.36 -0.72 6.34
C ARG A 106 8.19 -1.81 7.38
N GLY A 107 7.66 -2.95 6.96
CA GLY A 107 7.45 -4.13 7.78
C GLY A 107 8.52 -5.19 7.53
N LYS A 108 8.87 -5.90 8.60
CA LYS A 108 9.68 -7.10 8.55
C LYS A 108 9.06 -8.18 9.43
N ALA A 109 8.88 -9.37 8.89
CA ALA A 109 8.39 -10.54 9.63
C ALA A 109 9.22 -11.76 9.25
N ASP A 110 9.35 -12.70 10.17
CA ASP A 110 9.96 -14.00 9.91
C ASP A 110 8.81 -15.00 9.74
N ILE A 111 8.48 -15.33 8.49
CA ILE A 111 7.39 -16.22 8.12
C ILE A 111 7.92 -17.66 8.17
N GLU A 112 7.59 -18.45 9.18
CA GLU A 112 8.36 -19.68 9.43
C GLU A 112 8.21 -20.73 8.31
N VAL A 113 7.04 -20.81 7.68
CA VAL A 113 6.73 -21.79 6.63
C VAL A 113 6.01 -21.19 5.43
N ALA A 114 6.21 -21.79 4.26
CA ALA A 114 5.38 -21.52 3.09
C ALA A 114 3.96 -22.09 3.29
N GLY A 115 2.95 -21.47 2.70
CA GLY A 115 1.56 -21.88 2.84
C GLY A 115 0.58 -20.71 2.95
N GLU A 116 -0.68 -21.02 3.22
CA GLU A 116 -1.71 -20.00 3.41
C GLU A 116 -1.66 -19.43 4.82
N TRP A 117 -1.57 -18.10 4.90
CA TRP A 117 -1.56 -17.32 6.13
C TRP A 117 -2.75 -16.37 6.14
N GLN A 118 -3.34 -16.17 7.31
CA GLN A 118 -4.29 -15.08 7.53
C GLN A 118 -3.53 -13.86 8.04
N VAL A 119 -3.43 -12.85 7.19
CA VAL A 119 -2.82 -11.57 7.57
C VAL A 119 -3.85 -10.79 8.35
N LYS A 120 -3.53 -10.44 9.60
CA LYS A 120 -4.34 -9.59 10.47
C LYS A 120 -3.60 -8.30 10.71
N ILE A 121 -4.18 -7.18 10.30
CA ILE A 121 -3.62 -5.83 10.46
C ILE A 121 -4.54 -5.05 11.37
N THR A 122 -3.97 -4.34 12.34
CA THR A 122 -4.70 -3.39 13.19
C THR A 122 -3.95 -2.07 13.22
N TYR A 123 -4.68 -0.97 13.28
CA TYR A 123 -4.09 0.34 13.53
C TYR A 123 -4.87 1.13 14.57
N GLU A 124 -4.16 2.05 15.23
CA GLU A 124 -4.72 3.00 16.18
C GLU A 124 -3.97 4.32 16.11
N GLY A 125 -4.72 5.42 15.95
CA GLY A 125 -4.15 6.76 15.97
C GLY A 125 -5.13 7.87 15.60
N PRO A 126 -4.66 8.98 15.01
CA PRO A 126 -5.48 10.17 14.73
C PRO A 126 -6.67 9.92 13.79
N LYS A 127 -6.64 8.82 13.03
CA LYS A 127 -7.72 8.39 12.13
C LYS A 127 -8.68 7.39 12.76
N GLY A 128 -8.58 7.19 14.07
CA GLY A 128 -9.36 6.22 14.83
C GLY A 128 -8.66 4.87 14.92
N ARG A 129 -9.46 3.83 15.15
CA ARG A 129 -9.03 2.43 15.21
C ARG A 129 -9.65 1.67 14.04
N GLY A 130 -8.90 0.73 13.48
CA GLY A 130 -9.40 -0.12 12.42
C GLY A 130 -8.59 -1.39 12.27
N GLN A 131 -9.12 -2.30 11.45
CA GLN A 131 -8.49 -3.59 11.18
C GLN A 131 -8.75 -4.02 9.74
N ALA A 132 -7.82 -4.80 9.20
CA ALA A 132 -7.98 -5.52 7.95
C ALA A 132 -7.56 -6.98 8.17
N SER A 133 -8.29 -7.90 7.55
CA SER A 133 -7.92 -9.32 7.54
C SER A 133 -8.07 -9.86 6.14
N PHE A 134 -7.07 -10.60 5.66
CA PHE A 134 -7.15 -11.26 4.36
C PHE A 134 -6.20 -12.46 4.27
N PRO A 135 -6.56 -13.49 3.50
CA PRO A 135 -5.66 -14.61 3.22
C PRO A 135 -4.53 -14.16 2.30
N LEU A 136 -3.34 -14.70 2.53
CA LEU A 136 -2.17 -14.51 1.71
C LEU A 136 -1.29 -15.77 1.72
N THR A 137 -0.80 -16.17 0.55
CA THR A 137 0.08 -17.34 0.44
C THR A 137 1.54 -16.89 0.48
N ALA A 138 2.29 -17.43 1.45
CA ALA A 138 3.75 -17.37 1.47
C ALA A 138 4.31 -18.47 0.57
N GLN A 139 5.28 -18.12 -0.29
CA GLN A 139 5.95 -19.02 -1.23
C GLN A 139 7.39 -19.25 -0.83
#